data_AF-G1AP44-F1
#
_entry.id   AF-G1AP44-F1
#
_cell.length_a   1.000
_cell.length_b   1.000
_cell.length_c   1.000
_cell.angle_alpha   90.00
_cell.angle_beta   90.00
_cell.angle_gamma   90.00
#
_symmetry.space_group_name_H-M   'P 1'
#
loop_
_entity.id
_entity.type
_entity.pdbx_description
1 polymer ?
#
loop_
_entity_poly.entity_id
_entity_poly.type
_entity_poly.pdbx_seq_one_letter_code
_entity_poly.pdbx_strand_id
1 'polypeptide(L)'
;DATLCSDPTTCANICAVDGADYSGTYGITTSGNALTLKFVTNGPYSTNIGSRVYLMASATEYEIFKPLNQEFTFDVDMSNFPCGLNGALYFTEMDAEVLAKYATNKAGAKYGTGYCKAQCPLDIPFINGQGWTSSSNEPHAGTGTGTCCNEM
;
A
#
# COMPACT_ATOMS: atom_id res chain seq x y z
N ASP A 1 11.44 3.54 -15.68
CA ASP A 1 12.07 3.72 -17.00
C ASP A 1 11.95 5.18 -17.39
N ALA A 2 13.06 5.91 -17.44
CA ALA A 2 13.06 7.35 -17.74
C ALA A 2 12.71 7.66 -19.20
N THR A 3 12.76 6.66 -20.10
CA THR A 3 12.35 6.81 -21.50
C THR A 3 10.83 6.81 -21.66
N LEU A 4 10.12 6.14 -20.75
CA LEU A 4 8.66 6.14 -20.66
C LEU A 4 8.17 7.29 -19.76
N CYS A 5 8.78 7.45 -18.59
CA CYS A 5 8.37 8.42 -17.58
C CYS A 5 9.31 9.64 -17.57
N SER A 6 9.15 10.54 -18.55
CA SER A 6 9.91 11.79 -18.63
C SER A 6 9.54 12.79 -17.54
N ASP A 7 8.28 12.76 -17.12
CA ASP A 7 7.74 13.53 -16.01
C ASP A 7 6.62 12.74 -15.32
N PRO A 8 6.22 13.16 -14.11
CA PRO A 8 5.31 12.38 -13.28
C PRO A 8 3.87 12.33 -13.79
N THR A 9 3.42 13.38 -14.47
CA THR A 9 2.06 13.43 -15.04
C THR A 9 1.97 12.49 -16.23
N THR A 10 2.97 12.53 -17.11
CA THR A 10 3.09 11.57 -18.22
C THR A 10 3.17 10.15 -17.69
N CYS A 11 3.99 9.88 -16.67
CA CYS A 11 4.12 8.55 -16.07
C CYS A 11 2.79 8.02 -15.53
N ALA A 12 2.04 8.84 -14.77
CA ALA A 12 0.74 8.44 -14.24
C ALA A 12 -0.32 8.18 -15.32
N ASN A 13 -0.20 8.81 -16.50
CA ASN A 13 -1.13 8.65 -17.60
C ASN A 13 -0.84 7.43 -18.48
N ILE A 14 0.43 7.04 -18.64
CA ILE A 14 0.83 5.94 -19.53
C ILE A 14 1.08 4.62 -18.78
N CYS A 15 1.36 4.68 -17.48
CA CYS A 15 1.60 3.51 -16.66
C CYS A 15 0.31 3.05 -15.96
N ALA A 16 0.28 1.77 -15.61
CA ALA A 16 -0.80 1.18 -14.83
C ALA A 16 -0.22 0.33 -13.70
N VAL A 17 -1.00 0.22 -12.63
CA VAL A 17 -0.86 -0.86 -11.64
C VAL A 17 -1.80 -1.99 -12.05
N ASP A 18 -1.36 -3.23 -11.89
CA ASP A 18 -2.10 -4.42 -12.31
C ASP A 18 -2.51 -5.26 -11.08
N GLY A 19 -3.19 -6.37 -11.31
CA GLY A 19 -3.58 -7.34 -10.29
C GLY A 19 -2.38 -7.95 -9.57
N ALA A 20 -2.66 -8.51 -8.39
CA ALA A 20 -1.66 -9.14 -7.53
C ALA A 20 -1.94 -10.64 -7.39
N ASP A 21 -0.91 -11.46 -7.60
CA ASP A 21 -0.90 -12.84 -7.13
C ASP A 21 -0.55 -12.86 -5.64
N TYR A 22 -1.59 -12.71 -4.81
CA TYR A 22 -1.46 -12.58 -3.35
C TYR A 22 -0.67 -13.75 -2.73
N SER A 23 -0.98 -15.00 -3.08
CA SER A 23 -0.35 -16.14 -2.43
C SER A 23 1.02 -16.47 -3.02
N GLY A 24 1.15 -16.51 -4.35
CA GLY A 24 2.37 -17.00 -4.99
C GLY A 24 3.50 -15.97 -5.01
N THR A 25 3.17 -14.69 -5.16
CA THR A 25 4.15 -13.61 -5.24
C THR A 25 4.35 -12.92 -3.89
N TYR A 26 3.26 -12.63 -3.17
CA TYR A 26 3.33 -11.84 -1.93
C TYR A 26 3.28 -12.68 -0.65
N GLY A 27 2.87 -13.96 -0.72
CA GLY A 27 2.71 -14.80 0.46
C GLY A 27 1.62 -14.32 1.41
N ILE A 28 0.58 -13.70 0.85
CA ILE A 28 -0.61 -13.23 1.54
C ILE A 28 -1.70 -14.27 1.35
N THR A 29 -2.26 -14.76 2.45
CA THR A 29 -3.34 -15.75 2.44
C THR A 29 -4.41 -15.42 3.46
N THR A 30 -5.65 -15.82 3.18
CA THR A 30 -6.78 -15.69 4.11
C THR A 30 -7.45 -17.04 4.33
N SER A 31 -8.06 -17.21 5.51
CA SER A 31 -8.90 -18.36 5.84
C SER A 31 -9.94 -17.94 6.87
N GLY A 32 -11.21 -17.87 6.48
CA GLY A 32 -12.27 -17.34 7.34
C GLY A 32 -11.99 -15.88 7.70
N ASN A 33 -11.80 -15.60 8.99
CA ASN A 33 -11.48 -14.26 9.52
C ASN A 33 -9.97 -14.03 9.72
N ALA A 34 -9.11 -15.00 9.39
CA ALA A 34 -7.66 -14.89 9.56
C ALA A 34 -6.97 -14.37 8.29
N LEU A 35 -6.00 -13.48 8.46
CA LEU A 35 -5.08 -12.99 7.45
C LEU A 35 -3.65 -13.34 7.87
N THR A 36 -2.88 -13.94 6.96
CA THR A 36 -1.46 -14.25 7.18
C THR A 36 -0.60 -13.52 6.17
N LEU A 37 0.41 -12.79 6.64
CA LEU A 37 1.36 -12.04 5.84
C LEU A 37 2.76 -12.62 6.05
N LYS A 38 3.36 -13.21 5.00
CA LYS A 38 4.76 -13.62 5.05
C LYS A 38 5.69 -12.42 4.84
N PHE A 39 6.83 -12.44 5.53
CA PHE A 39 7.83 -11.40 5.37
C PHE A 39 8.62 -11.56 4.06
N VAL A 40 9.11 -12.76 3.74
CA VAL A 40 9.83 -13.01 2.48
C VAL A 40 9.11 -14.09 1.69
N THR A 41 8.83 -13.80 0.42
CA THR A 41 8.23 -14.75 -0.52
C THR A 41 9.11 -14.82 -1.77
N ASN A 42 9.68 -16.00 -2.02
CA ASN A 42 10.53 -16.25 -3.18
C ASN A 42 9.69 -16.87 -4.30
N GLY A 43 9.52 -16.12 -5.38
CA GLY A 43 8.94 -16.59 -6.63
C GLY A 43 10.01 -17.08 -7.62
N PRO A 44 9.59 -17.58 -8.79
CA PRO A 44 10.50 -18.06 -9.82
C PRO A 44 11.34 -16.94 -10.46
N TYR A 45 10.86 -15.69 -10.42
CA TYR A 45 11.49 -14.56 -11.11
C TYR A 45 11.76 -13.35 -10.22
N SER A 46 11.29 -13.36 -8.97
CA SER A 46 11.39 -12.24 -8.05
C SER A 46 11.33 -12.71 -6.59
N THR A 47 11.83 -11.88 -5.70
CA THR A 47 11.66 -12.03 -4.25
C THR A 47 10.89 -10.82 -3.73
N ASN A 48 9.77 -11.05 -3.05
CA ASN A 48 9.00 -10.01 -2.39
C ASN A 48 9.39 -9.91 -0.91
N ILE A 49 9.48 -8.67 -0.39
CA ILE A 49 9.79 -8.36 1.01
C ILE A 49 8.68 -7.50 1.60
N GLY A 50 8.01 -8.03 2.62
CA GLY A 50 6.91 -7.38 3.32
C GLY A 50 5.63 -7.25 2.49
N SER A 51 4.62 -6.65 3.11
CA SER A 51 3.37 -6.29 2.44
C SER A 51 2.61 -5.24 3.26
N ARG A 52 1.71 -4.51 2.59
CA ARG A 52 0.71 -3.64 3.19
C ARG A 52 -0.61 -3.91 2.50
N VAL A 53 -1.68 -4.10 3.27
CA VAL A 53 -3.01 -4.37 2.75
C VAL A 53 -4.05 -3.52 3.47
N TYR A 54 -5.20 -3.34 2.82
CA TYR A 54 -6.33 -2.58 3.33
C TYR A 54 -7.55 -3.48 3.41
N LEU A 55 -8.41 -3.25 4.40
CA LEU A 55 -9.71 -3.91 4.45
C LEU A 55 -10.66 -3.21 3.46
N MET A 56 -11.43 -4.01 2.72
CA MET A 56 -12.31 -3.54 1.66
C MET A 56 -13.77 -3.73 2.07
N ALA A 57 -14.60 -2.70 1.91
CA ALA A 57 -16.06 -2.77 2.06
C ALA A 57 -16.71 -3.38 0.81
N SER A 58 -16.13 -3.10 -0.36
CA SER A 58 -16.58 -3.56 -1.66
C SER A 58 -15.39 -3.76 -2.60
N ALA A 59 -15.64 -4.16 -3.86
CA ALA A 59 -14.56 -4.31 -4.85
C ALA A 59 -13.83 -2.99 -5.17
N THR A 60 -14.38 -1.83 -4.80
CA THR A 60 -13.87 -0.50 -5.18
C THR A 60 -13.78 0.48 -4.02
N GLU A 61 -14.09 0.07 -2.79
CA GLU A 61 -14.14 0.96 -1.61
C GLU A 61 -13.46 0.30 -0.41
N TYR A 62 -12.66 1.09 0.31
CA TYR A 62 -12.11 0.68 1.60
C TYR A 62 -13.20 0.60 2.66
N GLU A 63 -13.01 -0.27 3.65
CA GLU A 63 -13.81 -0.24 4.87
C GLU A 63 -13.42 0.96 5.72
N ILE A 64 -14.38 1.84 6.02
CA ILE A 64 -14.15 3.09 6.75
C ILE A 64 -14.61 2.96 8.19
N PHE A 65 -13.65 2.99 9.10
CA PHE A 65 -13.91 2.95 10.53
C PHE A 65 -14.04 4.35 11.14
N LYS A 66 -14.96 4.51 12.09
CA LYS A 66 -15.12 5.72 12.91
C LYS A 66 -14.90 5.34 14.39
N PRO A 67 -13.65 5.20 14.83
CA PRO A 67 -13.33 4.56 16.12
C PRO A 67 -13.64 5.43 17.34
N LEU A 68 -13.99 6.71 17.16
CA LEU A 68 -14.30 7.60 18.28
C LEU A 68 -15.47 7.03 19.10
N ASN A 69 -15.21 6.79 20.39
CA ASN A 69 -16.16 6.18 21.32
C ASN A 69 -16.64 4.77 20.90
N GLN A 70 -15.76 4.01 20.24
CA GLN A 70 -15.96 2.60 19.87
C GLN A 70 -14.82 1.74 20.42
N GLU A 71 -15.04 0.43 20.48
CA GLU A 71 -14.02 -0.57 20.77
C GLU A 71 -13.62 -1.30 19.48
N PHE A 72 -12.31 -1.45 19.24
CA PHE A 72 -11.77 -2.27 18.16
C PHE A 72 -10.90 -3.36 18.77
N THR A 73 -11.10 -4.60 18.34
CA THR A 73 -10.38 -5.77 18.88
C THR A 73 -10.02 -6.73 17.75
N PHE A 74 -8.85 -7.36 17.88
CA PHE A 74 -8.36 -8.38 16.97
C PHE A 74 -7.42 -9.33 17.71
N ASP A 75 -7.35 -10.56 17.24
CA ASP A 75 -6.34 -11.53 17.67
C ASP A 75 -5.10 -11.41 16.79
N VAL A 76 -3.92 -11.59 17.38
CA VAL A 76 -2.64 -11.55 16.65
C VAL A 76 -1.70 -12.64 17.15
N ASP A 77 -1.10 -13.35 16.19
CA ASP A 77 -0.01 -14.29 16.45
C ASP A 77 1.32 -13.67 15.99
N MET A 78 2.18 -13.36 16.95
CA MET A 78 3.54 -12.85 16.73
C MET A 78 4.63 -13.87 17.10
N SER A 79 4.27 -15.15 17.29
CA SER A 79 5.20 -16.19 17.76
C SER A 79 6.41 -16.41 16.83
N ASN A 80 6.25 -16.15 15.54
CA ASN A 80 7.31 -16.26 14.52
C ASN A 80 7.94 -14.91 14.14
N PHE A 81 7.86 -13.90 15.02
CA PHE A 81 8.24 -12.53 14.71
C PHE A 81 9.55 -12.11 15.42
N PRO A 82 10.71 -12.25 14.77
CA PRO A 82 11.99 -11.90 15.37
C PRO A 82 12.18 -10.38 15.52
N CYS A 83 13.18 -10.00 16.33
CA CYS A 83 13.60 -8.61 16.48
C CYS A 83 13.93 -7.97 15.12
N GLY A 84 13.56 -6.70 14.95
CA GLY A 84 13.81 -5.93 13.72
C GLY A 84 12.68 -5.97 12.69
N LEU A 85 11.66 -6.81 12.90
CA LEU A 85 10.43 -6.77 12.10
C LEU A 85 9.34 -5.95 12.81
N ASN A 86 8.37 -5.45 12.03
CA ASN A 86 7.18 -4.80 12.56
C ASN A 86 5.91 -5.37 11.90
N GLY A 87 5.04 -5.98 12.69
CA GLY A 87 3.73 -6.50 12.30
C GLY A 87 2.70 -5.51 12.79
N ALA A 88 2.20 -4.66 11.89
CA ALA A 88 1.42 -3.50 12.26
C ALA A 88 -0.04 -3.61 11.82
N LEU A 89 -0.95 -3.30 12.74
CA LEU A 89 -2.33 -2.95 12.46
C LEU A 89 -2.53 -1.51 12.97
N TYR A 90 -3.00 -0.64 12.09
CA TYR A 90 -3.19 0.77 12.39
C TYR A 90 -4.28 1.35 11.49
N PHE A 91 -4.84 2.48 11.88
CA PHE A 91 -5.75 3.27 11.06
C PHE A 91 -5.01 4.46 10.46
N THR A 92 -5.43 4.84 9.27
CA THR A 92 -4.95 6.07 8.63
C THR A 92 -6.10 6.77 7.94
N GLU A 93 -6.07 8.09 7.94
CA GLU A 93 -7.11 8.94 7.34
C GLU A 93 -6.93 9.06 5.82
N MET A 94 -6.93 7.90 5.14
CA MET A 94 -6.96 7.82 3.69
C MET A 94 -8.34 8.24 3.16
N ASP A 95 -8.37 8.87 1.98
CA ASP A 95 -9.62 9.24 1.34
C ASP A 95 -10.43 8.00 0.94
N ALA A 96 -11.70 7.94 1.33
CA ALA A 96 -12.62 6.89 0.87
C ALA A 96 -12.90 6.99 -0.64
N GLU A 97 -12.82 8.20 -1.20
CA GLU A 97 -13.18 8.53 -2.58
C GLU A 97 -11.94 8.94 -3.41
N VAL A 98 -10.84 8.17 -3.31
CA VAL A 98 -9.55 8.48 -3.98
C VAL A 98 -9.72 8.77 -5.48
N LEU A 99 -10.66 8.08 -6.16
CA LEU A 99 -10.96 8.30 -7.58
C LEU A 99 -11.62 9.65 -7.88
N ALA A 100 -12.48 10.13 -6.99
CA ALA A 100 -13.21 11.39 -7.19
C ALA A 100 -12.30 12.60 -6.98
N LYS A 101 -11.40 12.51 -5.99
CA LYS A 101 -10.50 13.59 -5.61
C LYS A 101 -9.33 13.78 -6.58
N TYR A 102 -8.87 12.69 -7.22
CA TYR A 102 -7.67 12.71 -8.06
C TYR A 102 -7.99 12.20 -9.47
N ALA A 103 -8.27 13.12 -10.39
CA ALA A 103 -8.72 12.81 -11.75
C ALA A 103 -7.76 11.89 -12.54
N THR A 104 -6.45 11.95 -12.25
CA THR A 104 -5.41 11.09 -12.87
C THR A 104 -5.32 9.71 -12.22
N ASN A 105 -5.87 9.50 -11.03
CA ASN A 105 -5.99 8.18 -10.44
C ASN A 105 -7.20 7.46 -11.04
N LYS A 106 -6.94 6.46 -11.86
CA LYS A 106 -7.97 5.59 -12.45
C LYS A 106 -8.04 4.20 -11.80
N ALA A 107 -7.16 3.92 -10.85
CA ALA A 107 -7.05 2.62 -10.20
C ALA A 107 -7.91 2.55 -8.91
N GLY A 108 -7.79 3.57 -8.04
CA GLY A 108 -8.62 3.68 -6.84
C GLY A 108 -8.32 2.64 -5.76
N ALA A 109 -9.27 2.45 -4.85
CA ALA A 109 -9.10 1.56 -3.70
C ALA A 109 -8.96 0.08 -4.10
N LYS A 110 -9.55 -0.32 -5.24
CA LYS A 110 -9.40 -1.67 -5.81
C LYS A 110 -7.93 -2.10 -5.97
N TYR A 111 -7.05 -1.15 -6.24
CA TYR A 111 -5.61 -1.38 -6.41
C TYR A 111 -4.76 -0.74 -5.30
N GLY A 112 -5.35 -0.47 -4.12
CA GLY A 112 -4.60 -0.04 -2.95
C GLY A 112 -3.99 1.36 -3.04
N THR A 113 -4.54 2.25 -3.88
CA THR A 113 -4.01 3.62 -4.04
C THR A 113 -4.48 4.58 -2.94
N GLY A 114 -3.80 5.73 -2.79
CA GLY A 114 -4.20 6.81 -1.88
C GLY A 114 -3.61 6.71 -0.48
N TYR A 115 -2.60 5.86 -0.26
CA TYR A 115 -1.94 5.74 1.03
C TYR A 115 -1.35 7.07 1.51
N CYS A 116 -1.45 7.30 2.81
CA CYS A 116 -0.85 8.39 3.54
C CYS A 116 -0.57 7.89 4.98
N LYS A 117 0.27 8.59 5.74
CA LYS A 117 0.48 8.34 7.18
C LYS A 117 1.15 9.54 7.83
N ALA A 118 1.32 9.53 9.15
CA ALA A 118 1.81 10.69 9.90
C ALA A 118 3.27 11.04 9.56
N GLN A 119 4.06 10.07 9.04
CA GLN A 119 5.45 10.30 8.67
C GLN A 119 5.62 10.84 7.24
N CYS A 120 4.54 11.17 6.54
CA CYS A 120 4.58 11.74 5.18
C CYS A 120 5.51 10.95 4.23
N PRO A 121 5.30 9.63 4.04
CA PRO A 121 6.17 8.77 3.26
C PRO A 121 6.42 9.37 1.88
N LEU A 122 7.70 9.54 1.57
CA LEU A 122 8.14 9.94 0.24
C LEU A 122 8.21 8.73 -0.69
N ASP A 123 8.09 7.51 -0.16
CA ASP A 123 8.29 6.24 -0.86
C ASP A 123 7.01 5.66 -1.49
N ILE A 124 5.99 6.49 -1.74
CA ILE A 124 4.82 6.08 -2.51
C ILE A 124 4.98 6.48 -3.99
N PRO A 125 5.05 5.52 -4.93
CA PRO A 125 5.39 5.79 -6.33
C PRO A 125 4.30 6.50 -7.13
N PHE A 126 3.05 6.43 -6.68
CA PHE A 126 1.92 7.13 -7.30
C PHE A 126 1.22 8.03 -6.27
N ILE A 127 1.59 9.31 -6.27
CA ILE A 127 0.94 10.33 -5.45
C ILE A 127 0.46 11.44 -6.38
N ASN A 128 -0.84 11.50 -6.64
CA ASN A 128 -1.49 12.64 -7.29
C ASN A 128 -0.82 13.11 -8.61
N GLY A 129 -0.19 12.20 -9.37
CA GLY A 129 0.57 12.53 -10.58
C GLY A 129 1.87 13.30 -10.35
N GLN A 130 2.51 13.16 -9.18
CA GLN A 130 3.77 13.81 -8.81
C GLN A 130 4.96 12.84 -8.71
N GLY A 131 6.17 13.40 -8.77
CA GLY A 131 7.39 12.70 -9.20
C GLY A 131 8.04 11.77 -8.19
N TRP A 132 8.77 10.80 -8.74
CA TRP A 132 9.43 9.71 -8.04
C TRP A 132 10.90 9.60 -8.46
N THR A 133 11.81 9.48 -7.49
CA THR A 133 13.25 9.25 -7.69
C THR A 133 13.65 7.95 -7.03
N SER A 134 14.46 7.10 -7.67
CA SER A 134 14.89 5.81 -7.08
C SER A 134 15.80 5.98 -5.85
N SER A 135 15.69 5.07 -4.88
CA SER A 135 16.59 4.99 -3.72
C SER A 135 17.97 4.47 -4.12
N SER A 136 19.01 4.88 -3.38
CA SER A 136 20.39 4.41 -3.58
C SER A 136 20.73 3.13 -2.82
N ASN A 137 19.96 2.77 -1.80
CA ASN A 137 20.24 1.62 -0.92
C ASN A 137 19.13 0.56 -0.88
N GLU A 138 17.97 0.84 -1.49
CA GLU A 138 16.83 -0.08 -1.55
C GLU A 138 16.37 -0.22 -3.01
N PRO A 139 16.61 -1.36 -3.67
CA PRO A 139 16.41 -1.52 -5.12
C PRO A 139 14.95 -1.43 -5.57
N HIS A 140 14.01 -1.50 -4.63
CA HIS A 140 12.56 -1.44 -4.88
C HIS A 140 11.89 -0.21 -4.27
N ALA A 141 12.67 0.74 -3.74
CA ALA A 141 12.16 1.96 -3.11
C ALA A 141 12.68 3.22 -3.81
N GLY A 142 12.18 4.37 -3.37
CA GLY A 142 12.49 5.68 -3.92
C GLY A 142 11.84 6.78 -3.10
N THR A 143 12.00 8.02 -3.54
CA THR A 143 11.49 9.21 -2.86
C THR A 143 10.84 10.18 -3.86
N GLY A 144 9.68 10.69 -3.50
CA GLY A 144 8.87 11.66 -4.23
C GLY A 144 8.29 12.73 -3.30
N THR A 145 7.18 13.35 -3.70
CA THR A 145 6.39 14.21 -2.80
C THR A 145 5.84 13.38 -1.63
N GLY A 146 5.78 13.91 -0.42
CA GLY A 146 5.20 13.16 0.71
C GLY A 146 3.68 13.10 0.70
N THR A 147 3.11 12.00 1.18
CA THR A 147 1.66 11.83 1.37
C THR A 147 1.30 11.72 2.85
N CYS A 148 0.67 12.76 3.40
CA CYS A 148 0.47 12.97 4.83
C CYS A 148 -1.00 12.87 5.23
N CYS A 149 -1.29 12.22 6.35
CA CYS A 149 -2.59 12.27 7.02
C CYS A 149 -2.47 11.77 8.47
N ASN A 150 -3.56 11.83 9.23
CA ASN A 150 -3.59 11.31 10.59
C ASN A 150 -3.42 9.78 10.61
N GLU A 151 -2.80 9.28 11.67
CA GLU A 151 -2.49 7.86 11.89
C GLU A 151 -2.76 7.53 13.35
N MET A 152 -3.37 6.36 13.61
CA MET A 152 -3.68 5.83 14.94
C MET A 152 -3.25 4.37 15.03
#